data_AF-A0A0D3VES7-F1
#
_entry.id   AF-A0A0D3VES7-F1
#
_cell.length_a   1.000
_cell.length_b   1.000
_cell.length_c   1.000
_cell.angle_alpha   90.00
_cell.angle_beta   90.00
_cell.angle_gamma   90.00
#
_symmetry.space_group_name_H-M   'P 1'
#
loop_
_entity.id
_entity.type
_entity.pdbx_description
1 polymer ?
#
loop_
_entity_poly.entity_id
_entity_poly.type
_entity_poly.pdbx_seq_one_letter_code
_entity_poly.pdbx_strand_id
1 'polypeptide(L)'
;MKVILVDDEQLAVDYLERQLMNLTGIEIIGKFIDPVIGRREILLKEVDLVFLDISLPEINGIELAEQILEKKPDLNIVFVTAYNEYAVKAFELNALDYIVKPVRPDRLSKTMDRIGEHVESKQDQTEIKNLTMRMNMFRQVTVEVSSQQFAVIQWRTTKAQELFLYLLQHRGQLVRKSVLIDMLWPEHEPEKVYSQLYTAIYHIRKTLTSYGEHFQIVNSMESYVLTIDHVLLDTEEWETKLASSPSLSADTIDNYIEIMKLYTGNYLQEYDYWWAESERQRFKELWLSISYEIGYWYEEHGQLDKAIFWFHEICNQHVQEEKAYFALMKIHASMDNYSLVNRQYNSLVEILLDEFNEPPSAHITAWYKQWEGELNRPSESNIS
;
A
#
# COMPACT_ATOMS: atom_id res chain seq x y z
N MET A 1 10.08 -35.22 7.25
CA MET A 1 10.67 -33.88 7.07
C MET A 1 12.18 -34.02 6.99
N LYS A 2 12.78 -33.64 5.86
CA LYS A 2 14.22 -33.71 5.58
C LYS A 2 14.91 -32.46 6.11
N VAL A 3 15.88 -32.64 7.00
CA VAL A 3 16.55 -31.58 7.74
C VAL A 3 18.04 -31.55 7.44
N ILE A 4 18.59 -30.35 7.29
CA ILE A 4 20.04 -30.11 7.29
C ILE A 4 20.44 -29.25 8.50
N LEU A 5 21.58 -29.58 9.11
CA LEU A 5 22.19 -28.81 10.19
C LEU A 5 23.48 -28.16 9.68
N VAL A 6 23.64 -26.86 9.93
CA VAL A 6 24.86 -26.09 9.60
C VAL A 6 25.31 -25.29 10.81
N ASP A 7 26.48 -25.62 11.34
CA ASP A 7 27.09 -24.97 12.52
C ASP A 7 28.58 -25.35 12.52
N ASP A 8 29.49 -24.38 12.70
CA ASP A 8 30.94 -24.62 12.64
C ASP A 8 31.48 -25.41 13.83
N GLU A 9 30.70 -25.52 14.91
CA GLU A 9 31.02 -26.32 16.07
C GLU A 9 30.42 -27.74 15.96
N GLN A 10 31.28 -28.76 15.78
CA GLN A 10 30.86 -30.17 15.73
C GLN A 10 30.02 -30.59 16.95
N LEU A 11 30.35 -30.08 18.14
CA LEU A 11 29.59 -30.37 19.36
C LEU A 11 28.17 -29.82 19.34
N ALA A 12 27.96 -28.65 18.73
CA ALA A 12 26.64 -28.05 18.60
C ALA A 12 25.77 -28.83 17.61
N VAL A 13 26.35 -29.24 16.48
CA VAL A 13 25.71 -30.13 15.50
C VAL A 13 25.29 -31.45 16.14
N ASP A 14 26.21 -32.13 16.83
CA ASP A 14 25.94 -33.43 17.46
C ASP A 14 24.92 -33.31 18.61
N TYR A 15 24.91 -32.19 19.32
CA TYR A 15 23.92 -31.93 20.36
C TYR A 15 22.53 -31.73 19.75
N LEU A 16 22.41 -30.87 18.72
CA LEU A 16 21.15 -30.60 18.05
C LEU A 16 20.58 -31.86 17.36
N GLU A 17 21.44 -32.65 16.71
CA GLU A 17 21.08 -33.96 16.16
C GLU A 17 20.45 -34.87 17.22
N ARG A 18 21.09 -35.01 18.39
CA ARG A 18 20.54 -35.81 19.50
C ARG A 18 19.18 -35.30 19.98
N GLN A 19 18.99 -33.99 20.04
CA GLN A 19 17.70 -33.41 20.42
C GLN A 19 16.62 -33.70 19.37
N LEU A 20 16.95 -33.58 18.08
CA LEU A 20 16.03 -33.84 16.97
C LEU A 20 15.70 -35.33 16.80
N MET A 21 16.64 -36.24 17.06
CA MET A 21 16.41 -37.69 17.00
C MET A 21 15.40 -38.19 18.04
N ASN A 22 15.16 -37.43 19.11
CA ASN A 22 14.12 -37.74 20.09
C ASN A 22 12.70 -37.46 19.57
N LEU A 23 12.58 -36.83 18.40
CA LEU A 23 11.31 -36.46 17.77
C LEU A 23 11.02 -37.40 16.58
N THR A 24 9.75 -37.70 16.36
CA THR A 24 9.30 -38.57 15.26
C THR A 24 9.14 -37.77 13.96
N GLY A 25 9.45 -38.38 12.81
CA GLY A 25 9.17 -37.79 11.49
C GLY A 25 10.25 -36.86 10.93
N ILE A 26 11.41 -36.78 11.61
CA ILE A 26 12.59 -36.01 11.18
C ILE A 26 13.62 -36.95 10.56
N GLU A 27 14.10 -36.60 9.37
CA GLU A 27 15.20 -37.27 8.67
C GLU A 27 16.35 -36.27 8.49
N ILE A 28 17.47 -36.45 9.20
CA ILE A 28 18.64 -35.58 9.05
C ILE A 28 19.45 -36.07 7.85
N ILE A 29 19.39 -35.33 6.74
CA ILE A 29 20.00 -35.70 5.45
C ILE A 29 21.38 -35.05 5.21
N GLY A 30 21.83 -34.22 6.15
CA GLY A 30 23.14 -33.56 6.08
C GLY A 30 23.50 -32.81 7.36
N LYS A 31 24.79 -32.84 7.68
CA LYS A 31 25.42 -32.15 8.81
C LYS A 31 26.70 -31.50 8.31
N PHE A 32 26.83 -30.18 8.43
CA PHE A 32 27.94 -29.45 7.85
C PHE A 32 28.54 -28.46 8.84
N ILE A 33 29.85 -28.60 9.06
CA ILE A 33 30.65 -27.64 9.83
C ILE A 33 31.27 -26.54 8.95
N ASP A 34 31.24 -26.74 7.64
CA ASP A 34 31.68 -25.75 6.66
C ASP A 34 30.45 -25.10 6.02
N PRO A 35 30.26 -23.77 6.17
CA PRO A 35 29.11 -23.05 5.63
C PRO A 35 29.03 -23.12 4.09
N VAL A 36 30.17 -23.16 3.39
CA VAL A 36 30.22 -23.22 1.93
C VAL A 36 29.75 -24.58 1.42
N ILE A 37 30.18 -25.65 2.09
CA ILE A 37 29.71 -27.01 1.78
C ILE A 37 28.22 -27.13 2.13
N GLY A 38 27.82 -26.62 3.31
CA GLY A 38 26.42 -26.59 3.74
C GLY A 38 25.51 -25.92 2.71
N ARG A 39 25.88 -24.71 2.24
CA ARG A 39 25.15 -23.99 1.18
C ARG A 39 24.97 -24.85 -0.07
N ARG A 40 26.06 -25.43 -0.56
CA ARG A 40 26.06 -26.22 -1.79
C ARG A 40 25.10 -27.41 -1.68
N GLU A 41 25.14 -28.13 -0.57
CA GLU A 41 24.29 -29.31 -0.36
C GLU A 41 22.82 -28.93 -0.17
N ILE A 42 22.53 -27.81 0.51
CA ILE A 42 21.18 -27.26 0.64
C ILE A 42 20.60 -26.92 -0.74
N LEU A 43 21.40 -26.32 -1.63
CA LEU A 43 20.94 -25.96 -2.97
C LEU A 43 20.74 -27.20 -3.87
N LEU A 44 21.54 -28.25 -3.71
CA LEU A 44 21.47 -29.46 -4.54
C LEU A 44 20.39 -30.47 -4.12
N LYS A 45 19.98 -30.49 -2.86
CA LYS A 45 19.06 -31.50 -2.31
C LYS A 45 17.66 -30.95 -2.09
N GLU A 46 16.67 -31.83 -2.09
CA GLU A 46 15.33 -31.52 -1.57
C GLU A 46 15.40 -31.52 -0.04
N VAL A 47 15.29 -30.33 0.55
CA VAL A 47 15.41 -30.07 1.98
C VAL A 47 14.15 -29.33 2.42
N ASP A 48 13.52 -29.79 3.49
CA ASP A 48 12.30 -29.16 4.00
C ASP A 48 12.62 -28.06 5.01
N LEU A 49 13.71 -28.23 5.77
CA LEU A 49 14.08 -27.34 6.88
C LEU A 49 15.61 -27.33 7.09
N VAL A 50 16.16 -26.15 7.34
CA VAL A 50 17.57 -25.96 7.73
C VAL A 50 17.64 -25.35 9.12
N PHE A 51 18.42 -25.98 10.02
CA PHE A 51 18.90 -25.33 11.23
C PHE A 51 20.26 -24.70 10.95
N LEU A 52 20.37 -23.39 11.13
CA LEU A 52 21.52 -22.61 10.69
C LEU A 52 22.08 -21.77 11.84
N ASP A 53 23.35 -21.94 12.15
CA ASP A 53 24.05 -21.01 13.05
C ASP A 53 24.31 -19.67 12.37
N ILE A 54 24.34 -18.59 13.15
CA ILE A 54 24.58 -17.22 12.65
C ILE A 54 26.07 -16.87 12.63
N SER A 55 26.82 -17.41 13.58
CA SER A 55 28.22 -17.09 13.81
C SER A 55 29.13 -18.09 13.09
N LEU A 56 29.02 -18.14 11.77
CA LEU A 56 29.83 -19.03 10.94
C LEU A 56 31.16 -18.35 10.54
N PRO A 57 32.24 -19.12 10.32
CA PRO A 57 33.48 -18.61 9.76
C PRO A 57 33.26 -18.07 8.34
N GLU A 58 33.96 -16.99 8.00
CA GLU A 58 34.02 -16.37 6.67
C GLU A 58 32.72 -15.71 6.16
N ILE A 59 31.55 -16.24 6.51
CA ILE A 59 30.23 -15.72 6.12
C ILE A 59 29.30 -15.73 7.33
N ASN A 60 28.52 -14.66 7.52
CA ASN A 60 27.49 -14.66 8.57
C ASN A 60 26.32 -15.56 8.16
N GLY A 61 25.74 -16.32 9.09
CA GLY A 61 24.61 -17.21 8.79
C GLY A 61 23.38 -16.49 8.24
N ILE A 62 23.16 -15.22 8.60
CA ILE A 62 22.11 -14.38 7.99
C ILE A 62 22.39 -14.17 6.50
N GLU A 63 23.62 -13.80 6.14
CA GLU A 63 24.03 -13.60 4.75
C GLU A 63 23.97 -14.92 3.96
N LEU A 64 24.37 -16.02 4.59
CA LEU A 64 24.25 -17.35 4.00
C LEU A 64 22.79 -17.72 3.74
N ALA A 65 21.89 -17.45 4.68
CA ALA A 65 20.45 -17.67 4.50
C ALA A 65 19.87 -16.80 3.37
N GLU A 66 20.27 -15.53 3.25
CA GLU A 66 19.87 -14.67 2.12
C GLU A 66 20.25 -15.30 0.78
N GLN A 67 21.50 -15.75 0.64
CA GLN A 67 21.98 -16.41 -0.59
C GLN A 67 21.23 -17.70 -0.90
N ILE A 68 20.83 -18.45 0.14
CA ILE A 68 20.05 -19.69 -0.03
C ILE A 68 18.63 -19.36 -0.47
N LEU A 69 17.95 -18.44 0.22
CA LEU A 69 16.55 -18.08 -0.03
C LEU A 69 16.36 -17.38 -1.38
N GLU A 70 17.39 -16.69 -1.90
CA GLU A 70 17.37 -16.16 -3.27
C GLU A 70 17.20 -17.27 -4.32
N LYS A 71 17.72 -18.48 -4.05
CA LYS A 71 17.60 -19.63 -4.96
C LYS A 71 16.47 -20.60 -4.56
N LYS A 72 16.08 -20.63 -3.29
CA LYS A 72 15.03 -21.48 -2.72
C LYS A 72 14.14 -20.68 -1.77
N PRO A 73 13.22 -19.85 -2.30
CA PRO A 73 12.43 -18.91 -1.50
C PRO A 73 11.48 -19.60 -0.51
N ASP A 74 11.06 -20.83 -0.80
CA ASP A 74 10.15 -21.61 0.06
C ASP A 74 10.86 -22.45 1.12
N LEU A 75 12.19 -22.42 1.16
CA LEU A 75 12.96 -23.22 2.13
C LEU A 75 12.79 -22.65 3.54
N ASN A 76 12.43 -23.53 4.47
CA ASN A 76 12.30 -23.13 5.85
C ASN A 76 13.66 -23.07 6.53
N ILE A 77 13.93 -21.98 7.25
CA ILE A 77 15.16 -21.79 8.04
C ILE A 77 14.79 -21.53 9.50
N VAL A 78 15.47 -22.21 10.42
CA VAL A 78 15.48 -21.91 11.85
C VAL A 78 16.89 -21.52 12.23
N PHE A 79 17.06 -20.32 12.78
CA PHE A 79 18.37 -19.89 13.26
C PHE A 79 18.63 -20.43 14.67
N VAL A 80 19.84 -20.91 14.92
CA VAL A 80 20.28 -21.44 16.21
C VAL A 80 21.59 -20.78 16.59
N THR A 81 21.62 -19.86 17.56
CA THR A 81 22.83 -19.05 17.82
C THR A 81 23.02 -18.68 19.28
N ALA A 82 24.23 -18.30 19.69
CA ALA A 82 24.51 -17.76 21.03
C ALA A 82 24.09 -16.28 21.20
N TYR A 83 23.80 -15.59 20.10
CA TYR A 83 23.53 -14.16 20.08
C TYR A 83 22.02 -13.89 20.17
N ASN A 84 21.60 -12.79 20.81
CA ASN A 84 20.18 -12.41 20.90
C ASN A 84 19.80 -11.32 19.91
N GLU A 85 20.78 -10.51 19.53
CA GLU A 85 20.65 -9.30 18.72
C GLU A 85 20.25 -9.56 17.26
N TYR A 86 20.39 -10.80 16.76
CA TYR A 86 20.05 -11.15 15.37
C TYR A 86 18.61 -11.62 15.18
N ALA A 87 17.79 -11.70 16.24
CA ALA A 87 16.43 -12.21 16.15
C ALA A 87 15.58 -11.43 15.13
N VAL A 88 15.71 -10.10 15.09
CA VAL A 88 14.97 -9.25 14.13
C VAL A 88 15.38 -9.61 12.69
N LYS A 89 16.69 -9.69 12.41
CA LYS A 89 17.27 -10.06 11.10
C LYS A 89 16.85 -11.46 10.66
N ALA A 90 16.82 -12.42 11.58
CA ALA A 90 16.34 -13.76 11.30
C ALA A 90 14.89 -13.77 10.81
N PHE A 91 14.00 -13.06 11.50
CA PHE A 91 12.59 -13.00 11.09
C PHE A 91 12.37 -12.20 9.79
N GLU A 92 13.27 -11.27 9.42
CA GLU A 92 13.25 -10.61 8.10
C GLU A 92 13.47 -11.56 6.92
N LEU A 93 14.15 -12.67 7.13
CA LEU A 93 14.34 -13.72 6.12
C LEU A 93 13.19 -14.73 6.09
N ASN A 94 12.06 -14.42 6.73
CA ASN A 94 10.97 -15.38 6.92
C ASN A 94 11.45 -16.68 7.60
N ALA A 95 12.45 -16.57 8.48
CA ALA A 95 12.83 -17.72 9.30
C ALA A 95 11.62 -18.19 10.12
N LEU A 96 11.39 -19.50 10.14
CA LEU A 96 10.30 -20.10 10.90
C LEU A 96 10.48 -19.87 12.39
N ASP A 97 11.73 -19.89 12.87
CA ASP A 97 12.00 -19.63 14.28
C ASP A 97 13.45 -19.19 14.53
N TYR A 98 13.67 -18.71 15.75
CA TYR A 98 14.97 -18.30 16.28
C TYR A 98 15.20 -18.92 17.66
N ILE A 99 16.26 -19.71 17.79
CA ILE A 99 16.61 -20.42 19.03
C ILE A 99 17.95 -19.91 19.55
N VAL A 100 17.95 -19.48 20.80
CA VAL A 100 19.18 -19.07 21.49
C VAL A 100 19.82 -20.29 22.16
N LYS A 101 21.11 -20.48 21.95
CA LYS A 101 21.91 -21.53 22.60
C LYS A 101 22.04 -21.23 24.10
N PRO A 102 22.00 -22.25 24.99
CA PRO A 102 21.90 -23.67 24.69
C PRO A 102 20.49 -24.11 24.28
N VAL A 103 20.39 -25.01 23.29
CA VAL A 103 19.11 -25.49 22.75
C VAL A 103 18.40 -26.39 23.78
N ARG A 104 17.42 -25.84 24.47
CA ARG A 104 16.65 -26.60 25.45
C ARG A 104 15.61 -27.50 24.76
N PRO A 105 15.38 -28.74 25.23
CA PRO A 105 14.39 -29.64 24.65
C PRO A 105 12.99 -29.01 24.57
N ASP A 106 12.58 -28.29 25.62
CA ASP A 106 11.28 -27.62 25.67
C ASP A 106 11.14 -26.47 24.65
N ARG A 107 12.24 -25.78 24.35
CA ARG A 107 12.27 -24.72 23.35
C ARG A 107 12.23 -25.27 21.92
N LEU A 108 12.97 -26.35 21.68
CA LEU A 108 13.00 -27.04 20.39
C LEU A 108 11.65 -27.69 20.08
N SER A 109 11.00 -28.33 21.06
CA SER A 109 9.64 -28.87 20.88
C SER A 109 8.68 -27.81 20.38
N LYS A 110 8.65 -26.62 21.00
CA LYS A 110 7.81 -25.50 20.55
C LYS A 110 8.13 -25.03 19.14
N THR A 111 9.41 -25.05 18.75
CA THR A 111 9.81 -24.75 17.37
C THR A 111 9.25 -25.78 16.41
N MET A 112 9.33 -27.06 16.76
CA MET A 112 8.82 -28.15 15.92
C MET A 112 7.29 -28.15 15.83
N ASP A 113 6.58 -27.80 16.90
CA ASP A 113 5.13 -27.61 16.88
C ASP A 113 4.75 -26.50 15.89
N ARG A 114 5.43 -25.35 15.93
CA ARG A 114 5.24 -24.25 14.96
C ARG A 114 5.54 -24.66 13.53
N ILE A 115 6.59 -25.46 13.32
CA ILE A 115 6.92 -25.99 11.98
C ILE A 115 5.79 -26.90 11.50
N GLY A 116 5.26 -27.76 12.37
CA GLY A 116 4.11 -28.62 12.07
C GLY A 116 2.89 -27.80 11.64
N GLU A 117 2.49 -26.81 12.45
CA GLU A 117 1.38 -25.90 12.14
C GLU A 117 1.62 -25.13 10.82
N HIS A 118 2.85 -24.70 10.53
CA HIS A 118 3.19 -24.00 9.29
C HIS A 118 3.09 -24.91 8.05
N VAL A 119 3.44 -26.19 8.19
CA VAL A 119 3.34 -27.17 7.10
C VAL A 119 1.89 -27.62 6.89
N GLU A 120 1.13 -27.81 7.96
CA GLU A 120 -0.31 -28.17 7.90
C GLU A 120 -1.14 -27.01 7.35
N SER A 121 -0.89 -25.77 7.77
CA SER A 121 -1.57 -24.59 7.22
C SER A 121 -1.32 -24.41 5.72
N LYS A 122 -0.14 -24.77 5.19
CA LYS A 122 0.10 -24.81 3.73
C LYS A 122 -0.74 -25.87 2.99
N GLN A 123 -1.23 -26.91 3.67
CA GLN A 123 -2.07 -27.97 3.09
C GLN A 123 -3.58 -27.65 3.19
N ASP A 124 -4.03 -27.05 4.30
CA ASP A 124 -5.42 -26.61 4.49
C ASP A 124 -5.77 -25.32 3.73
N GLN A 125 -4.76 -24.56 3.32
CA GLN A 125 -4.87 -23.39 2.42
C GLN A 125 -5.47 -23.69 1.05
N THR A 126 -5.74 -24.95 0.72
CA THR A 126 -6.36 -25.32 -0.56
C THR A 126 -7.87 -25.04 -0.60
N GLU A 127 -8.55 -24.90 0.55
CA GLU A 127 -10.00 -24.62 0.60
C GLU A 127 -10.37 -23.15 0.91
N ILE A 128 -9.49 -22.37 1.58
CA ILE A 128 -9.73 -20.94 1.91
C ILE A 128 -9.17 -19.96 0.84
N LYS A 129 -8.38 -20.46 -0.12
CA LYS A 129 -7.75 -19.72 -1.23
C LYS A 129 -8.65 -18.86 -2.13
N ASN A 130 -9.97 -18.83 -1.91
CA ASN A 130 -10.94 -18.17 -2.78
C ASN A 130 -11.66 -16.96 -2.16
N LEU A 131 -11.39 -16.60 -0.91
CA LEU A 131 -12.00 -15.40 -0.32
C LEU A 131 -11.26 -14.16 -0.81
N THR A 132 -11.89 -13.42 -1.72
CA THR A 132 -11.33 -12.15 -2.19
C THR A 132 -11.51 -11.08 -1.12
N MET A 133 -10.40 -10.46 -0.72
CA MET A 133 -10.40 -9.31 0.20
C MET A 133 -10.55 -8.01 -0.59
N ARG A 134 -11.35 -7.08 -0.09
CA ARG A 134 -11.35 -5.70 -0.58
C ARG A 134 -10.61 -4.78 0.39
N MET A 135 -9.73 -3.94 -0.14
CA MET A 135 -9.09 -2.84 0.56
C MET A 135 -9.56 -1.51 -0.01
N ASN A 136 -9.99 -0.61 0.86
CA ASN A 136 -10.25 0.76 0.48
C ASN A 136 -9.00 1.61 0.73
N MET A 137 -8.63 2.38 -0.28
CA MET A 137 -7.44 3.22 -0.33
C MET A 137 -7.81 4.70 -0.52
N PHE A 138 -9.04 5.00 -0.92
CA PHE A 138 -9.58 6.36 -0.83
C PHE A 138 -9.87 6.73 0.63
N ARG A 139 -9.48 7.95 1.02
CA ARG A 139 -9.56 8.47 2.39
C ARG A 139 -8.69 7.72 3.40
N GLN A 140 -9.31 6.78 4.13
CA GLN A 140 -8.68 6.00 5.20
C GLN A 140 -8.55 4.55 4.77
N VAL A 141 -7.40 3.94 5.04
CA VAL A 141 -7.17 2.54 4.70
C VAL A 141 -8.04 1.64 5.58
N THR A 142 -8.91 0.88 4.92
CA THR A 142 -9.78 -0.12 5.57
C THR A 142 -9.80 -1.41 4.77
N VAL A 143 -10.03 -2.52 5.45
CA VAL A 143 -10.26 -3.85 4.85
C VAL A 143 -11.71 -4.25 5.06
N GLU A 144 -12.32 -4.83 4.03
CA GLU A 144 -13.63 -5.49 4.16
C GLU A 144 -13.43 -6.87 4.79
N VAL A 145 -14.04 -7.08 5.95
CA VAL A 145 -13.93 -8.33 6.72
C VAL A 145 -15.12 -9.26 6.46
N SER A 146 -16.29 -8.67 6.18
CA SER A 146 -17.51 -9.36 5.74
C SER A 146 -18.34 -8.38 4.91
N SER A 147 -19.34 -8.87 4.16
CA SER A 147 -20.20 -8.03 3.33
C SER A 147 -20.71 -6.81 4.11
N GLN A 148 -20.19 -5.63 3.76
CA GLN A 148 -20.50 -4.31 4.36
C GLN A 148 -19.86 -3.98 5.73
N GLN A 149 -18.93 -4.79 6.24
CA GLN A 149 -18.18 -4.45 7.45
C GLN A 149 -16.72 -4.13 7.14
N PHE A 150 -16.37 -2.86 7.31
CA PHE A 150 -15.00 -2.36 7.16
C PHE A 150 -14.29 -2.31 8.51
N ALA A 151 -13.02 -2.71 8.53
CA ALA A 151 -12.15 -2.61 9.69
C ALA A 151 -10.85 -1.88 9.35
N VAL A 152 -10.33 -1.13 10.31
CA VAL A 152 -9.00 -0.52 10.21
C VAL A 152 -7.97 -1.53 10.69
N ILE A 153 -6.95 -1.80 9.86
CA ILE A 153 -5.81 -2.64 10.26
C ILE A 153 -5.06 -1.94 11.40
N GLN A 154 -4.89 -2.65 12.53
CA GLN A 154 -4.21 -2.12 13.71
C GLN A 154 -2.70 -2.31 13.58
N TRP A 155 -2.03 -1.28 13.05
CA TRP A 155 -0.58 -1.27 12.89
C TRP A 155 0.14 -1.02 14.21
N ARG A 156 1.22 -1.77 14.45
CA ARG A 156 2.04 -1.57 15.65
C ARG A 156 2.79 -0.24 15.67
N THR A 157 3.16 0.28 14.51
CA THR A 157 3.81 1.58 14.35
C THR A 157 3.33 2.26 13.07
N THR A 158 3.32 3.59 13.05
CA THR A 158 3.00 4.38 11.84
C THR A 158 3.99 4.12 10.72
N LYS A 159 5.27 3.90 11.03
CA LYS A 159 6.30 3.55 10.03
C LYS A 159 6.08 2.17 9.40
N ALA A 160 5.54 1.20 10.13
CA ALA A 160 5.16 -0.08 9.53
C ALA A 160 3.97 0.09 8.57
N GLN A 161 2.98 0.92 8.92
CA GLN A 161 1.87 1.24 8.04
C GLN A 161 2.34 1.95 6.76
N GLU A 162 3.12 3.02 6.91
CA GLU A 162 3.66 3.80 5.79
C GLU A 162 4.49 2.93 4.85
N LEU A 163 5.40 2.12 5.41
CA LEU A 163 6.21 1.17 4.64
C LEU A 163 5.36 0.15 3.87
N PHE A 164 4.34 -0.43 4.52
CA PHE A 164 3.45 -1.38 3.86
C PHE A 164 2.69 -0.73 2.71
N LEU A 165 2.13 0.46 2.92
CA LEU A 165 1.34 1.15 1.89
C LEU A 165 2.22 1.59 0.72
N TYR A 166 3.45 2.00 0.98
CA TYR A 166 4.43 2.25 -0.08
C TYR A 166 4.73 0.98 -0.89
N LEU A 167 5.01 -0.14 -0.21
CA LEU A 167 5.23 -1.43 -0.88
C LEU A 167 3.99 -1.88 -1.66
N LEU A 168 2.77 -1.57 -1.17
CA LEU A 168 1.51 -1.88 -1.84
C LEU A 168 1.29 -1.06 -3.11
N GLN A 169 1.63 0.23 -3.08
CA GLN A 169 1.63 1.08 -4.28
C GLN A 169 2.61 0.52 -5.33
N HIS A 170 3.77 0.04 -4.90
CA HIS A 170 4.83 -0.53 -5.75
C HIS A 170 4.81 -2.06 -5.83
N ARG A 171 3.66 -2.70 -5.57
CA ARG A 171 3.54 -4.16 -5.55
C ARG A 171 3.97 -4.78 -6.87
N GLY A 172 4.61 -5.95 -6.79
CA GLY A 172 5.21 -6.64 -7.93
C GLY A 172 6.52 -6.03 -8.45
N GLN A 173 6.97 -4.91 -7.90
CA GLN A 173 8.23 -4.25 -8.27
C GLN A 173 9.31 -4.45 -7.20
N LEU A 174 10.57 -4.42 -7.62
CA LEU A 174 11.73 -4.42 -6.71
C LEU A 174 11.90 -3.04 -6.09
N VAL A 175 11.66 -2.95 -4.78
CA VAL A 175 11.82 -1.73 -3.98
C VAL A 175 13.11 -1.80 -3.18
N ARG A 176 14.07 -0.90 -3.45
CA ARG A 176 15.39 -0.90 -2.81
C ARG A 176 15.32 -0.51 -1.33
N LYS A 177 16.08 -1.21 -0.48
CA LYS A 177 16.17 -0.91 0.96
C LYS A 177 16.65 0.51 1.23
N SER A 178 17.59 1.02 0.43
CA SER A 178 18.08 2.41 0.54
C SER A 178 16.98 3.45 0.30
N VAL A 179 16.13 3.25 -0.72
CA VAL A 179 15.01 4.15 -1.01
C VAL A 179 14.02 4.18 0.15
N LEU A 180 13.71 3.02 0.72
CA LEU A 180 12.83 2.91 1.89
C LEU A 180 13.41 3.64 3.11
N ILE A 181 14.72 3.51 3.32
CA ILE A 181 15.45 4.17 4.39
C ILE A 181 15.39 5.69 4.23
N ASP A 182 15.78 6.21 3.06
CA ASP A 182 15.80 7.64 2.79
C ASP A 182 14.40 8.26 2.91
N MET A 183 13.38 7.51 2.48
CA MET A 183 11.98 7.92 2.57
C MET A 183 11.46 7.97 4.00
N LEU A 184 11.72 6.94 4.81
CA LEU A 184 11.08 6.77 6.11
C LEU A 184 11.89 7.40 7.26
N TRP A 185 13.21 7.45 7.13
CA TRP A 185 14.15 7.88 8.16
C TRP A 185 15.26 8.79 7.58
N PRO A 186 14.92 9.93 6.95
CA PRO A 186 15.89 10.78 6.26
C PRO A 186 16.99 11.35 7.18
N GLU A 187 16.73 11.46 8.49
CA GLU A 187 17.63 12.12 9.44
C GLU A 187 18.56 11.19 10.23
N HIS A 188 18.60 9.88 9.95
CA HIS A 188 19.27 8.90 10.81
C HIS A 188 20.68 8.49 10.32
N GLU A 189 21.58 8.20 11.27
CA GLU A 189 22.93 7.71 11.00
C GLU A 189 22.94 6.30 10.36
N PRO A 190 23.78 6.03 9.34
CA PRO A 190 23.74 4.83 8.50
C PRO A 190 23.73 3.49 9.25
N GLU A 191 24.40 3.39 10.39
CA GLU A 191 24.55 2.12 11.13
C GLU A 191 23.25 1.66 11.82
N LYS A 192 22.33 2.58 12.15
CA LYS A 192 21.08 2.24 12.86
C LYS A 192 19.87 2.12 11.94
N VAL A 193 19.90 2.68 10.73
CA VAL A 193 18.69 2.82 9.91
C VAL A 193 18.21 1.49 9.34
N TYR A 194 19.12 0.60 8.97
CA TYR A 194 18.75 -0.76 8.54
C TYR A 194 17.98 -1.49 9.63
N SER A 195 18.43 -1.44 10.89
CA SER A 195 17.73 -2.10 12.00
C SER A 195 16.30 -1.57 12.26
N GLN A 196 16.04 -0.31 11.92
CA GLN A 196 14.69 0.29 11.98
C GLN A 196 13.80 -0.21 10.84
N LEU A 197 14.31 -0.23 9.60
CA LEU A 197 13.60 -0.80 8.43
C LEU A 197 13.18 -2.25 8.71
N TYR A 198 14.13 -3.01 9.21
CA TYR A 198 14.04 -4.40 9.62
C TYR A 198 12.97 -4.65 10.68
N THR A 199 12.97 -3.83 11.73
CA THR A 199 11.93 -3.85 12.76
C THR A 199 10.55 -3.51 12.18
N ALA A 200 10.48 -2.56 11.23
CA ALA A 200 9.23 -2.20 10.57
C ALA A 200 8.67 -3.37 9.72
N ILE A 201 9.49 -4.06 8.92
CA ILE A 201 9.10 -5.26 8.15
C ILE A 201 8.60 -6.37 9.09
N TYR A 202 9.29 -6.60 10.21
CA TYR A 202 8.82 -7.56 11.22
C TYR A 202 7.43 -7.19 11.76
N HIS A 203 7.20 -5.91 12.06
CA HIS A 203 5.89 -5.43 12.51
C HIS A 203 4.81 -5.57 11.43
N ILE A 204 5.14 -5.36 10.16
CA ILE A 204 4.21 -5.59 9.04
C ILE A 204 3.80 -7.06 9.02
N ARG A 205 4.75 -7.99 8.96
CA ARG A 205 4.46 -9.43 8.90
C ARG A 205 3.64 -9.93 10.08
N LYS A 206 3.97 -9.44 11.28
CA LYS A 206 3.20 -9.76 12.49
C LYS A 206 1.76 -9.22 12.44
N THR A 207 1.58 -8.03 11.87
CA THR A 207 0.25 -7.41 11.71
C THR A 207 -0.57 -8.16 10.65
N LEU A 208 0.09 -8.61 9.58
CA LEU A 208 -0.54 -9.30 8.45
C LEU A 208 -0.65 -10.83 8.65
N THR A 209 -0.35 -11.37 9.82
CA THR A 209 -0.42 -12.83 10.04
C THR A 209 -1.82 -13.39 9.77
N SER A 210 -2.89 -12.65 10.11
CA SER A 210 -4.28 -13.02 9.80
C SER A 210 -4.64 -12.85 8.32
N TYR A 211 -3.77 -12.24 7.52
CA TYR A 211 -3.95 -11.93 6.11
C TYR A 211 -2.81 -12.50 5.26
N GLY A 212 -2.06 -13.48 5.78
CA GLY A 212 -0.80 -13.94 5.20
C GLY A 212 -0.94 -14.58 3.82
N GLU A 213 -2.15 -15.03 3.46
CA GLU A 213 -2.46 -15.53 2.12
C GLU A 213 -2.55 -14.40 1.09
N HIS A 214 -2.94 -13.21 1.52
CA HIS A 214 -3.16 -12.05 0.65
C HIS A 214 -1.92 -11.22 0.39
N PHE A 215 -0.96 -11.22 1.31
CA PHE A 215 0.21 -10.35 1.26
C PHE A 215 1.49 -11.13 1.54
N GLN A 216 2.40 -11.15 0.57
CA GLN A 216 3.70 -11.78 0.74
C GLN A 216 4.82 -10.78 0.47
N ILE A 217 5.69 -10.60 1.47
CA ILE A 217 6.87 -9.73 1.35
C ILE A 217 8.10 -10.62 1.21
N VAL A 218 8.62 -10.68 -0.01
CA VAL A 218 9.87 -11.37 -0.35
C VAL A 218 11.04 -10.42 -0.07
N ASN A 219 12.00 -10.90 0.72
CA ASN A 219 13.25 -10.21 0.99
C ASN A 219 14.30 -10.67 -0.04
N SER A 220 15.05 -9.74 -0.58
CA SER A 220 16.25 -9.96 -1.39
C SER A 220 17.38 -9.13 -0.81
N MET A 221 18.63 -9.42 -1.19
CA MET A 221 19.83 -8.80 -0.61
C MET A 221 19.70 -7.28 -0.43
N GLU A 222 19.26 -6.56 -1.48
CA GLU A 222 19.15 -5.09 -1.48
C GLU A 222 17.71 -4.56 -1.65
N SER A 223 16.69 -5.42 -1.62
CA SER A 223 15.33 -5.02 -2.00
C SER A 223 14.23 -5.84 -1.34
N TYR A 224 13.02 -5.29 -1.33
CA TYR A 224 11.78 -5.99 -0.99
C TYR A 224 10.84 -5.99 -2.20
N VAL A 225 10.06 -7.06 -2.33
CA VAL A 225 8.91 -7.13 -3.24
C VAL A 225 7.69 -7.52 -2.42
N LEU A 226 6.63 -6.72 -2.49
CA LEU A 226 5.32 -7.13 -2.01
C LEU A 226 4.52 -7.70 -3.18
N THR A 227 4.03 -8.93 -3.04
CA THR A 227 3.03 -9.51 -3.92
C THR A 227 1.69 -9.58 -3.20
N ILE A 228 0.62 -9.44 -3.97
CA ILE A 228 -0.75 -9.59 -3.47
C ILE A 228 -1.44 -10.75 -4.17
N ASP A 229 -2.31 -11.45 -3.46
CA ASP A 229 -3.15 -12.51 -4.01
C ASP A 229 -4.59 -12.35 -3.53
N HIS A 230 -5.54 -12.40 -4.47
CA HIS A 230 -6.97 -12.21 -4.20
C HIS A 230 -7.31 -10.93 -3.38
N VAL A 231 -6.61 -9.82 -3.65
CA VAL A 231 -6.88 -8.50 -3.06
C VAL A 231 -7.39 -7.55 -4.14
N LEU A 232 -8.57 -6.95 -3.90
CA LEU A 232 -9.14 -5.88 -4.72
C LEU A 232 -8.91 -4.53 -4.05
N LEU A 233 -8.32 -3.58 -4.77
CA LEU A 233 -8.23 -2.19 -4.32
C LEU A 233 -9.37 -1.39 -4.92
N ASP A 234 -10.06 -0.57 -4.11
CA ASP A 234 -11.12 0.33 -4.57
C ASP A 234 -10.64 1.31 -5.67
N THR A 235 -9.38 1.75 -5.59
CA THR A 235 -8.73 2.60 -6.58
C THR A 235 -8.61 1.93 -7.95
N GLU A 236 -8.17 0.66 -7.97
CA GLU A 236 -8.07 -0.13 -9.19
C GLU A 236 -9.44 -0.48 -9.76
N GLU A 237 -10.40 -0.81 -8.89
CA GLU A 237 -11.78 -1.06 -9.28
C GLU A 237 -12.38 0.18 -9.97
N TRP A 238 -12.19 1.35 -9.37
CA TRP A 238 -12.67 2.62 -9.90
C TRP A 238 -12.04 2.95 -11.25
N GLU A 239 -10.71 2.89 -11.33
CA GLU A 239 -9.97 3.19 -12.56
C GLU A 239 -10.31 2.21 -13.69
N THR A 240 -10.41 0.91 -13.39
CA THR A 240 -10.79 -0.11 -14.37
C THR A 240 -12.20 0.11 -14.90
N LYS A 241 -13.15 0.47 -14.02
CA LYS A 241 -14.53 0.80 -14.43
C LYS A 241 -14.59 2.02 -15.32
N LEU A 242 -13.80 3.07 -15.04
CA LEU A 242 -13.70 4.24 -15.90
C LEU A 242 -13.06 3.89 -17.25
N ALA A 243 -11.93 3.19 -17.27
CA ALA A 243 -11.19 2.85 -18.48
C ALA A 243 -11.95 1.89 -19.41
N SER A 244 -12.81 1.02 -18.86
CA SER A 244 -13.64 0.10 -19.63
C SER A 244 -14.98 0.70 -20.07
N SER A 245 -15.33 1.90 -19.61
CA SER A 245 -16.58 2.55 -19.98
C SER A 245 -16.51 3.15 -21.40
N PRO A 246 -17.58 3.00 -22.21
CA PRO A 246 -17.68 3.69 -23.50
C PRO A 246 -17.79 5.21 -23.30
N SER A 247 -17.58 5.98 -24.37
CA SER A 247 -17.69 7.44 -24.34
C SER A 247 -18.98 7.93 -23.70
N LEU A 248 -18.89 9.07 -23.00
CA LEU A 248 -20.02 9.71 -22.34
C LEU A 248 -21.13 10.04 -23.34
N SER A 249 -22.35 9.59 -23.04
CA SER A 249 -23.54 9.73 -23.87
C SER A 249 -24.80 9.60 -23.02
N ALA A 250 -25.97 9.82 -23.62
CA ALA A 250 -27.25 9.66 -22.92
C ALA A 250 -27.46 8.26 -22.33
N ASP A 251 -26.91 7.22 -22.97
CA ASP A 251 -27.07 5.83 -22.52
C ASP A 251 -26.05 5.44 -21.44
N THR A 252 -24.96 6.20 -21.29
CA THR A 252 -23.80 5.82 -20.46
C THR A 252 -23.63 6.70 -19.23
N ILE A 253 -24.27 7.89 -19.19
CA ILE A 253 -24.12 8.87 -18.12
C ILE A 253 -24.48 8.34 -16.72
N ASP A 254 -25.55 7.54 -16.62
CA ASP A 254 -25.96 6.96 -15.33
C ASP A 254 -24.90 6.00 -14.78
N ASN A 255 -24.23 5.23 -15.66
CA ASN A 255 -23.11 4.39 -15.29
C ASN A 255 -21.91 5.21 -14.82
N TYR A 256 -21.59 6.32 -15.51
CA TYR A 256 -20.55 7.24 -15.04
C TYR A 256 -20.86 7.79 -13.64
N ILE A 257 -22.11 8.20 -13.37
CA ILE A 257 -22.53 8.67 -12.04
C ILE A 257 -22.28 7.60 -10.97
N GLU A 258 -22.66 6.34 -11.22
CA GLU A 258 -22.42 5.25 -10.26
C GLU A 258 -20.92 4.97 -10.05
N ILE A 259 -20.11 5.05 -11.10
CA ILE A 259 -18.65 4.89 -10.98
C ILE A 259 -18.05 6.04 -10.16
N MET A 260 -18.47 7.28 -10.41
CA MET A 260 -17.95 8.46 -9.71
C MET A 260 -18.25 8.45 -8.21
N LYS A 261 -19.32 7.78 -7.76
CA LYS A 261 -19.60 7.57 -6.33
C LYS A 261 -18.59 6.69 -5.61
N LEU A 262 -17.83 5.85 -6.33
CA LEU A 262 -16.80 4.99 -5.73
C LEU A 262 -15.56 5.81 -5.33
N TYR A 263 -15.34 6.97 -5.96
CA TYR A 263 -14.34 7.94 -5.51
C TYR A 263 -14.87 8.69 -4.30
N THR A 264 -14.45 8.28 -3.10
CA THR A 264 -14.99 8.83 -1.85
C THR A 264 -14.15 9.98 -1.27
N GLY A 265 -12.95 10.19 -1.80
CA GLY A 265 -12.01 11.24 -1.41
C GLY A 265 -10.61 10.92 -1.95
N ASN A 266 -9.61 11.70 -1.57
CA ASN A 266 -8.26 11.55 -2.12
C ASN A 266 -7.63 10.20 -1.73
N TYR A 267 -6.75 9.69 -2.59
CA TYR A 267 -5.93 8.51 -2.29
C TYR A 267 -5.12 8.74 -1.01
N LEU A 268 -5.30 7.88 0.00
CA LEU A 268 -4.65 8.01 1.30
C LEU A 268 -4.79 9.42 1.91
N GLN A 269 -5.99 10.02 1.85
CA GLN A 269 -6.27 11.39 2.32
C GLN A 269 -5.89 11.62 3.79
N GLU A 270 -6.14 10.64 4.66
CA GLU A 270 -5.92 10.77 6.11
C GLU A 270 -4.44 10.55 6.51
N TYR A 271 -3.54 10.45 5.53
CA TYR A 271 -2.13 10.15 5.74
C TYR A 271 -1.26 11.24 5.14
N ASP A 272 -0.25 11.73 5.87
CA ASP A 272 0.68 12.74 5.37
C ASP A 272 1.92 12.08 4.75
N TYR A 273 1.70 11.31 3.67
CA TYR A 273 2.75 10.59 2.96
C TYR A 273 3.14 11.33 1.68
N TRP A 274 4.32 11.94 1.68
CA TRP A 274 4.81 12.74 0.55
C TRP A 274 4.92 11.94 -0.76
N TRP A 275 5.25 10.65 -0.68
CA TRP A 275 5.39 9.76 -1.85
C TRP A 275 4.04 9.42 -2.50
N ALA A 276 2.92 9.61 -1.79
CA ALA A 276 1.57 9.34 -2.31
C ALA A 276 1.04 10.51 -3.16
N GLU A 277 1.70 11.68 -3.12
CA GLU A 277 1.20 12.90 -3.74
C GLU A 277 1.04 12.79 -5.26
N SER A 278 1.97 12.09 -5.93
CA SER A 278 1.85 11.84 -7.36
C SER A 278 0.60 11.04 -7.71
N GLU A 279 0.29 9.99 -6.93
CA GLU A 279 -0.91 9.17 -7.17
C GLU A 279 -2.19 9.92 -6.78
N ARG A 280 -2.17 10.71 -5.70
CA ARG A 280 -3.28 11.61 -5.35
C ARG A 280 -3.62 12.55 -6.48
N GLN A 281 -2.61 13.23 -7.03
CA GLN A 281 -2.80 14.16 -8.12
C GLN A 281 -3.34 13.46 -9.35
N ARG A 282 -2.82 12.27 -9.70
CA ARG A 282 -3.31 11.47 -10.82
C ARG A 282 -4.79 11.10 -10.68
N PHE A 283 -5.19 10.59 -9.52
CA PHE A 283 -6.59 10.24 -9.26
C PHE A 283 -7.50 11.48 -9.22
N LYS A 284 -7.03 12.59 -8.62
CA LYS A 284 -7.71 13.89 -8.63
C LYS A 284 -7.95 14.38 -10.06
N GLU A 285 -6.93 14.38 -10.91
CA GLU A 285 -7.02 14.84 -12.30
C GLU A 285 -8.02 14.00 -13.11
N LEU A 286 -8.01 12.68 -12.92
CA LEU A 286 -8.98 11.79 -13.55
C LEU A 286 -10.40 12.10 -13.09
N TRP A 287 -10.61 12.26 -11.78
CA TRP A 287 -11.92 12.58 -11.22
C TRP A 287 -12.43 13.95 -11.72
N LEU A 288 -11.57 14.96 -11.76
CA LEU A 288 -11.89 16.28 -12.29
C LEU A 288 -12.28 16.22 -13.76
N SER A 289 -11.49 15.55 -14.60
CA SER A 289 -11.75 15.44 -16.04
C SER A 289 -13.16 14.91 -16.29
N ILE A 290 -13.50 13.78 -15.66
CA ILE A 290 -14.81 13.14 -15.83
C ILE A 290 -15.93 13.99 -15.23
N SER A 291 -15.72 14.62 -14.07
CA SER A 291 -16.71 15.50 -13.44
C SER A 291 -17.04 16.72 -14.33
N TYR A 292 -16.03 17.31 -14.97
CA TYR A 292 -16.22 18.38 -15.95
C TYR A 292 -16.96 17.87 -17.19
N GLU A 293 -16.60 16.70 -17.73
CA GLU A 293 -17.30 16.11 -18.87
C GLU A 293 -18.79 15.89 -18.57
N ILE A 294 -19.13 15.34 -17.40
CA ILE A 294 -20.52 15.14 -16.98
C ILE A 294 -21.25 16.48 -16.80
N GLY A 295 -20.61 17.46 -16.14
CA GLY A 295 -21.17 18.80 -15.94
C GLY A 295 -21.50 19.50 -17.26
N TYR A 296 -20.54 19.52 -18.20
CA TYR A 296 -20.75 20.12 -19.52
C TYR A 296 -21.76 19.34 -20.38
N TRP A 297 -21.77 18.01 -20.29
CA TRP A 297 -22.77 17.20 -20.99
C TRP A 297 -24.18 17.60 -20.53
N TYR A 298 -24.41 17.76 -19.22
CA TYR A 298 -25.71 18.21 -18.73
C TYR A 298 -26.06 19.64 -19.14
N GLU A 299 -25.07 20.54 -19.19
CA GLU A 299 -25.24 21.92 -19.67
C GLU A 299 -25.70 21.93 -21.14
N GLU A 300 -25.01 21.19 -22.01
CA GLU A 300 -25.32 21.08 -23.45
C GLU A 300 -26.71 20.50 -23.72
N HIS A 301 -27.20 19.64 -22.83
CA HIS A 301 -28.52 19.02 -22.93
C HIS A 301 -29.61 19.78 -22.14
N GLY A 302 -29.31 20.99 -21.67
CA GLY A 302 -30.27 21.87 -20.98
C GLY A 302 -30.68 21.42 -19.57
N GLN A 303 -30.02 20.41 -19.00
CA GLN A 303 -30.28 19.90 -17.64
C GLN A 303 -29.44 20.68 -16.61
N LEU A 304 -29.69 21.98 -16.52
CA LEU A 304 -28.84 22.92 -15.79
C LEU A 304 -28.72 22.61 -14.28
N ASP A 305 -29.78 22.12 -13.64
CA ASP A 305 -29.73 21.74 -12.22
C ASP A 305 -28.68 20.64 -11.95
N LYS A 306 -28.55 19.68 -12.87
CA LYS A 306 -27.56 18.60 -12.77
C LYS A 306 -26.16 19.10 -13.10
N ALA A 307 -26.02 20.00 -14.06
CA ALA A 307 -24.73 20.65 -14.35
C ALA A 307 -24.22 21.45 -13.14
N ILE A 308 -25.09 22.24 -12.51
CA ILE A 308 -24.81 22.99 -11.28
C ILE A 308 -24.37 22.05 -10.16
N PHE A 309 -25.07 20.92 -9.97
CA PHE A 309 -24.68 19.91 -8.98
C PHE A 309 -23.22 19.46 -9.17
N TRP A 310 -22.85 19.09 -10.40
CA TRP A 310 -21.48 18.62 -10.67
C TRP A 310 -20.41 19.70 -10.48
N PHE A 311 -20.67 20.93 -10.90
CA PHE A 311 -19.71 22.02 -10.66
C PHE A 311 -19.60 22.38 -9.17
N HIS A 312 -20.69 22.28 -8.40
CA HIS A 312 -20.61 22.42 -6.94
C HIS A 312 -19.84 21.27 -6.29
N GLU A 313 -20.01 20.03 -6.73
CA GLU A 313 -19.21 18.91 -6.23
C GLU A 313 -17.71 19.14 -6.47
N ILE A 314 -17.32 19.68 -7.63
CA ILE A 314 -15.94 20.07 -7.91
C ILE A 314 -15.46 21.14 -6.92
N CYS A 315 -16.22 22.23 -6.74
CA CYS A 315 -15.86 23.31 -5.81
C CYS A 315 -15.75 22.82 -4.35
N ASN A 316 -16.61 21.88 -3.94
CA ASN A 316 -16.64 21.34 -2.58
C ASN A 316 -15.42 20.46 -2.28
N GLN A 317 -14.99 19.64 -3.25
CA GLN A 317 -13.86 18.73 -3.07
C GLN A 317 -12.52 19.40 -3.39
N HIS A 318 -12.50 20.37 -4.30
CA HIS A 318 -11.31 21.06 -4.78
C HIS A 318 -11.58 22.56 -4.90
N VAL A 319 -11.39 23.26 -3.79
CA VAL A 319 -11.71 24.68 -3.62
C VAL A 319 -10.93 25.60 -4.56
N GLN A 320 -9.75 25.17 -5.01
CA GLN A 320 -8.88 25.91 -5.93
C GLN A 320 -9.31 25.82 -7.41
N GLU A 321 -10.31 25.02 -7.75
CA GLU A 321 -10.70 24.77 -9.15
C GLU A 321 -11.54 25.92 -9.72
N GLU A 322 -10.88 27.03 -10.07
CA GLU A 322 -11.53 28.26 -10.57
C GLU A 322 -12.48 28.02 -11.75
N LYS A 323 -12.17 27.05 -12.61
CA LYS A 323 -12.96 26.71 -13.80
C LYS A 323 -14.38 26.25 -13.44
N ALA A 324 -14.57 25.56 -12.31
CA ALA A 324 -15.90 25.16 -11.84
C ALA A 324 -16.70 26.35 -11.33
N TYR A 325 -16.09 27.25 -10.56
CA TYR A 325 -16.71 28.52 -10.15
C TYR A 325 -17.13 29.34 -11.38
N PHE A 326 -16.27 29.40 -12.40
CA PHE A 326 -16.58 30.10 -13.64
C PHE A 326 -17.74 29.46 -14.43
N ALA A 327 -17.81 28.13 -14.47
CA ALA A 327 -18.94 27.42 -15.08
C ALA A 327 -20.27 27.75 -14.36
N LEU A 328 -20.28 27.71 -13.02
CA LEU A 328 -21.44 28.08 -12.20
C LEU A 328 -21.88 29.53 -12.45
N MET A 329 -20.93 30.47 -12.52
CA MET A 329 -21.24 31.87 -12.82
C MET A 329 -21.91 32.04 -14.19
N LYS A 330 -21.42 31.35 -15.23
CA LYS A 330 -22.03 31.41 -16.57
C LYS A 330 -23.44 30.82 -16.59
N ILE A 331 -23.67 29.70 -15.89
CA ILE A 331 -24.99 29.08 -15.79
C ILE A 331 -25.96 29.98 -15.02
N HIS A 332 -25.55 30.56 -13.89
CA HIS A 332 -26.40 31.48 -13.15
C HIS A 332 -26.71 32.76 -13.93
N ALA A 333 -25.74 33.26 -14.71
CA ALA A 333 -25.95 34.40 -15.61
C ALA A 333 -26.98 34.09 -16.72
N SER A 334 -26.95 32.87 -17.30
CA SER A 334 -27.93 32.47 -18.33
C SER A 334 -29.34 32.26 -17.79
N MET A 335 -29.49 32.10 -16.47
CA MET A 335 -30.77 32.03 -15.75
C MET A 335 -31.23 33.40 -15.20
N ASP A 336 -30.56 34.50 -15.53
CA ASP A 336 -30.80 35.84 -14.97
C ASP A 336 -30.70 35.90 -13.43
N ASN A 337 -29.94 34.99 -12.81
CA ASN A 337 -29.78 34.86 -11.36
C ASN A 337 -28.60 35.70 -10.83
N TYR A 338 -28.74 37.03 -10.90
CA TYR A 338 -27.69 38.00 -10.53
C TYR A 338 -27.07 37.79 -9.15
N SER A 339 -27.90 37.48 -8.14
CA SER A 339 -27.43 37.28 -6.76
C SER A 339 -26.51 36.07 -6.62
N LEU A 340 -26.71 35.03 -7.43
CA LEU A 340 -25.90 33.81 -7.36
C LEU A 340 -24.56 34.00 -8.06
N VAL A 341 -24.51 34.75 -9.16
CA VAL A 341 -23.24 35.10 -9.83
C VAL A 341 -22.33 35.87 -8.87
N ASN A 342 -22.86 36.92 -8.22
CA ASN A 342 -22.09 37.72 -7.25
C ASN A 342 -21.62 36.88 -6.06
N ARG A 343 -22.48 36.01 -5.54
CA ARG A 343 -22.12 35.10 -4.43
C ARG A 343 -20.97 34.17 -4.84
N GLN A 344 -21.05 33.58 -6.03
CA GLN A 344 -20.04 32.64 -6.51
C GLN A 344 -18.69 33.33 -6.74
N TYR A 345 -18.69 34.53 -7.34
CA TYR A 345 -17.46 35.30 -7.55
C TYR A 345 -16.82 35.72 -6.22
N ASN A 346 -17.61 36.24 -5.28
CA ASN A 346 -17.09 36.64 -3.97
C ASN A 346 -16.54 35.44 -3.19
N SER A 347 -17.24 34.29 -3.24
CA SER A 347 -16.75 33.05 -2.63
C SER A 347 -15.41 32.61 -3.22
N LEU A 348 -15.24 32.71 -4.54
CA LEU A 348 -13.96 32.39 -5.20
C LEU A 348 -12.84 33.33 -4.74
N VAL A 349 -13.13 34.63 -4.68
CA VAL A 349 -12.18 35.65 -4.23
C VAL A 349 -11.75 35.39 -2.78
N GLU A 350 -12.70 35.14 -1.89
CA GLU A 350 -12.43 34.87 -0.47
C GLU A 350 -11.55 33.63 -0.31
N ILE A 351 -11.91 32.52 -0.95
CA ILE A 351 -11.15 31.26 -0.87
C ILE A 351 -9.71 31.43 -1.39
N LEU A 352 -9.54 32.04 -2.57
CA LEU A 352 -8.20 32.18 -3.16
C LEU A 352 -7.31 33.13 -2.37
N LEU A 353 -7.87 34.20 -1.81
CA LEU A 353 -7.12 35.13 -0.98
C LEU A 353 -6.76 34.51 0.38
N ASP A 354 -7.70 33.82 1.02
CA ASP A 354 -7.51 33.27 2.36
C ASP A 354 -6.58 32.05 2.35
N GLU A 355 -6.71 31.15 1.37
CA GLU A 355 -5.94 29.91 1.33
C GLU A 355 -4.63 30.01 0.52
N PHE A 356 -4.61 30.82 -0.54
CA PHE A 356 -3.49 30.89 -1.48
C PHE A 356 -2.82 32.27 -1.56
N ASN A 357 -3.44 33.30 -0.97
CA ASN A 357 -3.01 34.70 -1.09
C ASN A 357 -2.88 35.14 -2.56
N GLU A 358 -3.78 34.64 -3.41
CA GLU A 358 -3.85 34.92 -4.84
C GLU A 358 -5.24 35.46 -5.23
N PRO A 359 -5.33 36.39 -6.18
CA PRO A 359 -6.63 36.79 -6.75
C PRO A 359 -7.11 35.77 -7.79
N PRO A 360 -8.42 35.76 -8.14
CA PRO A 360 -8.91 34.96 -9.25
C PRO A 360 -8.19 35.30 -10.57
N SER A 361 -8.08 34.28 -11.42
CA SER A 361 -7.53 34.37 -12.76
C SER A 361 -8.05 35.59 -13.53
N ALA A 362 -7.16 36.24 -14.27
CA ALA A 362 -7.45 37.51 -14.95
C ALA A 362 -8.64 37.43 -15.92
N HIS A 363 -8.83 36.29 -16.59
CA HIS A 363 -9.94 36.08 -17.51
C HIS A 363 -11.30 36.00 -16.80
N ILE A 364 -11.36 35.38 -15.61
CA ILE A 364 -12.58 35.30 -14.80
C ILE A 364 -12.94 36.69 -14.27
N THR A 365 -11.95 37.40 -13.73
CA THR A 365 -12.10 38.79 -13.26
C THR A 365 -12.59 39.71 -14.38
N ALA A 366 -12.04 39.57 -15.59
CA ALA A 366 -12.44 40.36 -16.75
C ALA A 366 -13.88 40.07 -17.17
N TRP A 367 -14.26 38.78 -17.23
CA TRP A 367 -15.63 38.37 -17.53
C TRP A 367 -16.63 38.92 -16.51
N TYR A 368 -16.34 38.79 -15.22
CA TYR A 368 -17.24 39.27 -14.16
C TYR A 368 -17.48 40.78 -14.26
N LYS A 369 -16.43 41.57 -14.45
CA LYS A 369 -16.53 43.03 -14.62
C LYS A 369 -17.32 43.42 -15.87
N GLN A 370 -17.16 42.70 -16.97
CA GLN A 370 -17.92 42.94 -18.18
C GLN A 370 -19.41 42.67 -17.95
N TRP A 371 -19.73 41.50 -17.39
CA TRP A 371 -21.10 41.10 -17.07
C TRP A 371 -21.79 42.07 -16.10
N GLU A 372 -21.10 42.49 -15.04
CA GLU A 372 -21.60 43.50 -14.09
C GLU A 372 -21.78 44.88 -14.75
N GLY A 373 -20.90 45.25 -15.67
CA GLY A 373 -20.98 46.50 -16.42
C GLY A 373 -22.15 46.55 -17.41
N GLU A 374 -22.49 45.42 -18.02
CA GLU A 374 -23.65 45.28 -18.93
C GLU A 374 -24.98 45.44 -18.20
N LEU A 375 -25.07 45.00 -16.93
CA LEU A 375 -26.25 45.17 -16.09
C LEU A 375 -26.50 46.60 -15.62
N ASN A 376 -25.41 47.37 -15.47
CA ASN A 376 -25.46 48.75 -15.03
C ASN A 376 -25.62 49.76 -16.19
N ARG A 377 -25.77 49.30 -17.44
CA ARG A 377 -26.13 50.19 -18.56
C ARG A 377 -27.60 50.59 -18.45
N PRO A 378 -27.94 51.90 -18.40
CA PRO A 378 -29.33 52.33 -18.44
C PRO A 378 -29.98 51.86 -19.74
N SER A 379 -31.14 51.21 -19.64
CA SER A 379 -31.94 50.80 -20.79
C SER A 379 -32.24 52.00 -21.69
N GLU A 380 -31.64 52.06 -22.88
CA GLU A 380 -32.00 53.01 -23.96
C GLU A 380 -33.35 52.62 -24.59
N SER A 381 -34.38 52.46 -23.78
CA SER A 381 -35.75 52.18 -24.20
C SER A 381 -36.74 53.08 -23.48
N ASN A 382 -36.42 54.38 -23.39
CA ASN A 382 -37.35 55.46 -23.06
C ASN A 382 -36.76 56.83 -23.45
N ILE A 383 -36.46 57.05 -24.73
CA ILE A 383 -36.51 58.39 -25.31
C ILE A 383 -37.20 58.26 -26.67
N SER A 384 -38.51 58.55 -26.63
CA SER A 384 -39.35 58.85 -27.81
C SER A 384 -39.02 60.23 -28.35
#